data_AF-A0A654II79-F1
#
_entry.id   AF-A0A654II79-F1
#
_cell.length_a   1.000
_cell.length_b   1.000
_cell.length_c   1.000
_cell.angle_alpha   90.00
_cell.angle_beta   90.00
_cell.angle_gamma   90.00
#
_symmetry.space_group_name_H-M   'P 1'
#
loop_
_entity.id
_entity.type
_entity.pdbx_description
1 polymer ?
#
loop_
_entity_poly.entity_id
_entity_poly.type
_entity_poly.pdbx_seq_one_letter_code
_entity_poly.pdbx_strand_id
1 'polypeptide(L)'
;MKRISSFLLLLKQGLKGVFKFKIQFIIILLLSFLASFILSTSLTLTSRINKTYNNIVNNVDKFDYSSTNEIRSYRTDRNNSTTDRSVIPLLDLVNNSNSYYNLNSNSKNTSYLNFILNKKNLTKDFDNKTILTELFENKEFVELFTTINGNDVNWIWEQKWLWQLALYFNKFVYHSYDQFLKNNSNYSYLKNTIIGKYLTNSFKDKNEFLNDAKVLDNVKYENIKNNFNAKEFRKTFNEQIVNKELFTYFYISGMSLFQYIYRSVYLPYFSDQNSDKKSNNFYVFLTGNKIDNIDETKSKNWIISDNNKPYLTEFESNKTIVNQNDNSVLVLNNDNEDNIKKLVLEKGLKGNTELVLTTIDDNKKVQAINPIINDTSLFKLLFYNGNGTSLTNVITVLSDTEFIKKDFIIGENQFDNIDLFHNIWLAHLKYTAIASGYDINFRSEVFNYDSVTQIRYRLVVLNNDHTTNLTILNKNQGARSPSKGEALISEQFARSHNLKLGQQIIVDGSLLTIVGFATDTYSFFPTTDPDFPIPQSQLGAILYVSRSTLKDLLGATSQSNTNRISKGYLSFFLRKKQANASIDMFNAYQLNDVSKLYDFIKYQKDQKIKFIVE
;
A
#
# COMPACT_ATOMS: atom_id res chain seq x y z
N MET A 1 66.57 -36.46 -54.96
CA MET A 1 65.75 -35.25 -55.24
C MET A 1 64.84 -34.96 -54.04
N LYS A 2 65.08 -33.88 -53.29
CA LYS A 2 64.19 -33.48 -52.18
C LYS A 2 62.97 -32.76 -52.76
N ARG A 3 61.77 -33.35 -52.65
CA ARG A 3 60.48 -32.70 -52.93
C ARG A 3 60.26 -31.58 -51.91
N ILE A 4 60.72 -30.37 -52.23
CA ILE A 4 60.21 -29.16 -51.59
C ILE A 4 58.76 -29.04 -52.04
N SER A 5 57.83 -29.04 -51.08
CA SER A 5 56.41 -29.21 -51.33
C SER A 5 55.87 -28.14 -52.28
N SER A 6 55.07 -28.57 -53.27
CA SER A 6 54.39 -27.68 -54.22
C SER A 6 53.56 -26.59 -53.54
N PHE A 7 53.15 -26.81 -52.28
CA PHE A 7 52.49 -25.83 -51.42
C PHE A 7 53.38 -24.63 -51.08
N LEU A 8 54.66 -24.85 -50.75
CA LEU A 8 55.60 -23.77 -50.46
C LEU A 8 55.90 -22.91 -51.70
N LEU A 9 55.94 -23.54 -52.88
CA LEU A 9 56.11 -22.83 -54.16
C LEU A 9 54.86 -22.01 -54.51
N LEU A 10 53.66 -22.57 -54.35
CA LEU A 10 52.39 -21.86 -54.55
C LEU A 10 52.22 -20.70 -53.55
N LEU A 11 52.60 -20.89 -52.29
CA LEU A 11 52.57 -19.84 -51.26
C LEU A 11 53.57 -18.72 -51.57
N LYS A 12 54.78 -19.09 -52.02
CA LYS A 12 55.80 -18.13 -52.45
C LYS A 12 55.35 -17.35 -53.69
N GLN A 13 54.70 -18.01 -54.65
CA GLN A 13 54.23 -17.39 -55.89
C GLN A 13 52.99 -16.50 -55.66
N GLY A 14 52.08 -16.93 -54.77
CA GLY A 14 50.96 -16.13 -54.27
C GLY A 14 51.43 -14.88 -53.52
N LEU A 15 52.38 -15.02 -52.59
CA LEU A 15 53.01 -13.88 -51.91
C LEU A 15 53.67 -12.92 -52.91
N LYS A 16 54.42 -13.42 -53.89
CA LYS A 16 55.10 -12.58 -54.90
C LYS A 16 54.12 -11.84 -55.81
N GLY A 17 52.98 -12.45 -56.15
CA GLY A 17 51.90 -11.82 -56.93
C GLY A 17 51.18 -10.73 -56.14
N VAL A 18 50.95 -10.96 -54.85
CA VAL A 18 50.33 -10.00 -53.94
C VAL A 18 51.21 -8.76 -53.71
N PHE A 19 52.53 -8.92 -53.57
CA PHE A 19 53.47 -7.79 -53.46
C PHE A 19 53.64 -6.96 -54.75
N LYS A 20 53.27 -7.51 -55.92
CA LYS A 20 53.32 -6.79 -57.21
C LYS A 20 52.26 -5.67 -57.28
N PHE A 21 51.16 -5.83 -56.54
CA PHE A 21 50.08 -4.84 -56.43
C PHE A 21 50.10 -4.20 -55.04
N LYS A 22 51.16 -3.45 -54.73
CA LYS A 22 51.42 -2.83 -53.41
C LYS A 22 50.18 -2.17 -52.78
N ILE A 23 49.37 -1.47 -53.58
CA ILE A 23 48.14 -0.80 -53.10
C ILE A 23 47.05 -1.83 -52.76
N GLN A 24 46.82 -2.84 -53.60
CA GLN A 24 45.82 -3.88 -53.34
C GLN A 24 46.20 -4.72 -52.11
N PHE A 25 47.48 -4.99 -51.88
CA PHE A 25 47.93 -5.67 -50.67
C PHE A 25 47.70 -4.84 -49.40
N ILE A 26 48.00 -3.54 -49.43
CA ILE A 26 47.71 -2.64 -48.31
C ILE A 26 46.21 -2.58 -48.03
N ILE A 27 45.37 -2.51 -49.08
CA ILE A 27 43.90 -2.53 -48.95
C ILE A 27 43.43 -3.84 -48.29
N ILE A 28 43.90 -5.00 -48.77
CA ILE A 28 43.55 -6.31 -48.20
C ILE A 28 43.98 -6.41 -46.74
N LEU A 29 45.19 -5.92 -46.41
CA LEU A 29 45.72 -5.94 -45.05
C LEU A 29 44.89 -5.03 -44.12
N LEU A 30 44.50 -3.85 -44.59
CA LEU A 30 43.69 -2.89 -43.84
C LEU A 30 42.26 -3.39 -43.64
N LEU A 31 41.64 -3.98 -44.67
CA LEU A 31 40.32 -4.64 -44.56
C LEU A 31 40.36 -5.84 -43.62
N SER A 32 41.39 -6.68 -43.70
CA SER A 32 41.55 -7.84 -42.81
C SER A 32 41.77 -7.40 -41.36
N PHE A 33 42.53 -6.32 -41.16
CA PHE A 33 42.70 -5.69 -39.84
C PHE A 33 41.38 -5.13 -39.33
N LEU A 34 40.63 -4.35 -40.12
CA LEU A 34 39.34 -3.79 -39.71
C LEU A 34 38.33 -4.90 -39.40
N ALA A 35 38.26 -5.94 -40.24
CA ALA A 35 37.37 -7.08 -40.02
C ALA A 35 37.73 -7.83 -38.74
N SER A 36 39.02 -8.11 -38.51
CA SER A 36 39.49 -8.76 -37.29
C SER A 36 39.27 -7.89 -36.05
N PHE A 37 39.46 -6.57 -36.18
CA PHE A 37 39.23 -5.60 -35.12
C PHE A 37 37.76 -5.51 -34.75
N ILE A 38 36.85 -5.35 -35.73
CA ILE A 38 35.40 -5.32 -35.54
C ILE A 38 34.91 -6.65 -34.96
N LEU A 39 35.38 -7.78 -35.49
CA LEU A 39 34.98 -9.09 -34.99
C LEU A 39 35.44 -9.31 -33.55
N SER A 40 36.70 -8.98 -33.24
CA SER A 40 37.27 -9.13 -31.90
C SER A 40 36.58 -8.21 -30.89
N THR A 41 36.34 -6.94 -31.25
CA THR A 41 35.58 -6.01 -30.39
C THR A 41 34.15 -6.48 -30.21
N SER A 42 33.46 -6.94 -31.27
CA SER A 42 32.08 -7.43 -31.19
C SER A 42 31.96 -8.69 -30.34
N LEU A 43 32.86 -9.67 -30.49
CA LEU A 43 32.89 -10.88 -29.67
C LEU A 43 33.20 -10.56 -28.21
N THR A 44 34.13 -9.64 -27.95
CA THR A 44 34.49 -9.21 -26.60
C THR A 44 33.33 -8.45 -25.93
N LEU A 45 32.66 -7.56 -26.66
CA LEU A 45 31.46 -6.86 -26.21
C LEU A 45 30.34 -7.85 -25.90
N THR A 46 30.05 -8.76 -26.82
CA THR A 46 29.00 -9.78 -26.67
C THR A 46 29.28 -10.69 -25.48
N SER A 47 30.51 -11.17 -25.34
CA SER A 47 30.92 -12.00 -24.20
C SER A 47 30.80 -11.25 -22.87
N ARG A 48 31.19 -9.97 -22.82
CA ARG A 48 31.03 -9.13 -21.62
C ARG A 48 29.55 -8.88 -21.29
N ILE A 49 28.74 -8.50 -22.29
CA ILE A 49 27.30 -8.28 -22.12
C ILE A 49 26.64 -9.56 -21.62
N ASN A 50 26.91 -10.71 -22.26
CA ASN A 50 26.36 -12.00 -21.86
C ASN A 50 26.83 -12.41 -20.46
N LYS A 51 28.09 -12.18 -20.10
CA LYS A 51 28.60 -12.47 -18.76
C LYS A 51 27.92 -11.59 -17.70
N THR A 52 27.77 -10.29 -17.96
CA THR A 52 27.07 -9.36 -17.06
C THR A 52 25.59 -9.73 -16.95
N TYR A 53 24.90 -9.93 -18.07
CA TYR A 53 23.51 -10.37 -18.10
C TYR A 53 23.32 -11.70 -17.38
N ASN A 54 24.17 -12.70 -17.63
CA ASN A 54 24.05 -14.01 -16.99
C ASN A 54 24.35 -13.96 -15.50
N ASN A 55 25.30 -13.12 -15.07
CA ASN A 55 25.62 -12.99 -13.65
C ASN A 55 24.54 -12.25 -12.86
N ILE A 56 23.86 -11.29 -13.48
CA ILE A 56 22.98 -10.35 -12.76
C ILE A 56 21.49 -10.59 -13.06
N VAL A 57 21.12 -10.72 -14.33
CA VAL A 57 19.72 -10.79 -14.76
C VAL A 57 19.24 -12.24 -14.87
N ASN A 58 20.07 -13.14 -15.39
CA ASN A 58 19.66 -14.54 -15.61
C ASN A 58 19.49 -15.34 -14.31
N ASN A 59 20.06 -14.87 -13.20
CA ASN A 59 19.96 -15.50 -11.89
C ASN A 59 18.82 -14.93 -11.03
N VAL A 60 17.96 -14.07 -11.60
CA VAL A 60 16.86 -13.44 -10.87
C VAL A 60 15.57 -13.61 -11.65
N ASP A 61 14.52 -14.01 -10.94
CA ASP A 61 13.19 -14.11 -11.50
C ASP A 61 12.75 -12.75 -12.06
N LYS A 62 12.39 -12.74 -13.34
CA LYS A 62 11.83 -11.56 -14.01
C LYS A 62 10.53 -11.16 -13.31
N PHE A 63 10.30 -9.86 -13.16
CA PHE A 63 9.00 -9.36 -12.75
C PHE A 63 8.07 -9.27 -13.97
N ASP A 64 6.80 -9.57 -13.74
CA ASP A 64 5.75 -9.54 -14.76
C ASP A 64 5.10 -8.16 -14.85
N TYR A 65 5.12 -7.40 -13.76
CA TYR A 65 4.53 -6.08 -13.67
C TYR A 65 5.36 -5.17 -12.77
N SER A 66 5.42 -3.89 -13.11
CA SER A 66 6.02 -2.86 -12.26
C SER A 66 5.22 -1.58 -12.34
N SER A 67 5.15 -0.87 -11.22
CA SER A 67 4.57 0.47 -11.16
C SER A 67 5.30 1.30 -10.11
N THR A 68 5.16 2.61 -10.24
CA THR A 68 5.85 3.59 -9.39
C THR A 68 4.84 4.57 -8.82
N ASN A 69 5.03 4.90 -7.55
CA ASN A 69 4.25 5.91 -6.85
C ASN A 69 5.19 7.06 -6.48
N GLU A 70 4.88 8.27 -6.92
CA GLU A 70 5.61 9.46 -6.47
C GLU A 70 5.34 9.67 -4.98
N ILE A 71 6.42 9.87 -4.23
CA ILE A 71 6.43 10.16 -2.79
C ILE A 71 7.38 11.32 -2.52
N ARG A 72 7.30 11.94 -1.34
CA ARG A 72 8.13 13.12 -1.05
C ARG A 72 9.61 12.76 -1.04
N SER A 73 10.43 13.60 -1.64
CA SER A 73 11.88 13.59 -1.44
C SER A 73 12.22 13.99 0.00
N TYR A 74 11.68 15.12 0.49
CA TYR A 74 12.00 15.66 1.80
C TYR A 74 10.78 16.20 2.56
N ARG A 75 10.88 16.32 3.89
CA ARG A 75 9.75 16.64 4.79
C ARG A 75 9.09 18.00 4.52
N THR A 76 9.81 18.94 3.92
CA THR A 76 9.33 20.32 3.66
C THR A 76 8.75 20.52 2.27
N ASP A 77 8.90 19.56 1.35
CA ASP A 77 8.47 19.71 -0.05
C ASP A 77 6.95 19.56 -0.13
N ARG A 78 6.21 20.67 0.02
CA ARG A 78 4.76 20.72 -0.24
C ARG A 78 4.51 20.73 -1.74
N ASN A 79 4.82 19.63 -2.43
CA ASN A 79 4.25 19.44 -3.75
C ASN A 79 2.77 19.12 -3.57
N ASN A 80 1.93 19.89 -4.25
CA ASN A 80 0.52 19.60 -4.44
C ASN A 80 0.41 18.29 -5.24
N SER A 81 0.50 17.14 -4.57
CA SER A 81 0.09 15.88 -5.17
C SER A 81 -1.36 16.04 -5.63
N THR A 82 -1.59 15.91 -6.93
CA THR A 82 -2.92 15.99 -7.54
C THR A 82 -3.79 14.76 -7.22
N THR A 83 -3.26 13.77 -6.49
CA THR A 83 -4.01 12.58 -6.06
C THR A 83 -3.86 12.34 -4.56
N ASP A 84 -4.94 12.56 -3.83
CA ASP A 84 -5.09 12.19 -2.42
C ASP A 84 -5.25 10.67 -2.30
N ARG A 85 -4.12 9.95 -2.27
CA ARG A 85 -4.07 8.50 -2.13
C ARG A 85 -3.98 8.14 -0.67
N SER A 86 -4.77 7.18 -0.24
CA SER A 86 -4.76 6.70 1.14
C SER A 86 -4.90 5.19 1.21
N VAL A 87 -4.66 4.65 2.40
CA VAL A 87 -4.84 3.22 2.69
C VAL A 87 -6.03 3.10 3.63
N ILE A 88 -6.88 2.12 3.36
CA ILE A 88 -8.04 1.75 4.18
C ILE A 88 -7.83 0.28 4.53
N PRO A 89 -7.02 -0.03 5.56
CA PRO A 89 -6.69 -1.41 5.91
C PRO A 89 -7.92 -2.28 6.16
N LEU A 90 -9.01 -1.67 6.63
CA LEU A 90 -10.27 -2.36 6.90
C LEU A 90 -10.90 -3.00 5.65
N LEU A 91 -10.67 -2.46 4.45
CA LEU A 91 -11.17 -3.04 3.19
C LEU A 91 -10.61 -4.44 2.93
N ASP A 92 -9.40 -4.73 3.40
CA ASP A 92 -8.77 -6.03 3.19
C ASP A 92 -9.39 -7.13 4.05
N LEU A 93 -10.14 -6.75 5.09
CA LEU A 93 -10.76 -7.63 6.07
C LEU A 93 -12.23 -7.92 5.79
N VAL A 94 -12.88 -7.12 4.94
CA VAL A 94 -14.30 -7.28 4.61
C VAL A 94 -14.46 -7.79 3.18
N ASN A 95 -15.58 -8.46 2.93
CA ASN A 95 -15.96 -8.99 1.62
C ASN A 95 -16.81 -7.94 0.86
N ASN A 96 -17.48 -8.39 -0.20
CA ASN A 96 -18.16 -7.55 -1.20
C ASN A 96 -19.42 -6.83 -0.68
N SER A 97 -19.71 -6.93 0.61
CA SER A 97 -20.98 -6.50 1.19
C SER A 97 -20.92 -5.12 1.84
N ASN A 98 -19.98 -4.27 1.42
CA ASN A 98 -20.00 -2.86 1.79
C ASN A 98 -21.00 -2.10 0.92
N SER A 99 -21.64 -1.08 1.48
CA SER A 99 -22.49 -0.19 0.70
C SER A 99 -21.60 0.72 -0.16
N TYR A 100 -22.02 0.90 -1.41
CA TYR A 100 -21.32 1.74 -2.37
C TYR A 100 -22.30 2.70 -3.03
N TYR A 101 -21.91 3.97 -3.04
CA TYR A 101 -22.73 5.04 -3.59
C TYR A 101 -21.99 5.72 -4.73
N ASN A 102 -22.65 5.82 -5.89
CA ASN A 102 -22.13 6.58 -7.03
C ASN A 102 -23.13 7.64 -7.47
N LEU A 103 -22.69 8.90 -7.49
CA LEU A 103 -23.49 10.01 -8.02
C LEU A 103 -23.95 9.75 -9.46
N ASN A 104 -23.07 9.26 -10.34
CA ASN A 104 -23.37 9.07 -11.76
C ASN A 104 -22.86 7.72 -12.26
N SER A 105 -23.60 7.07 -13.17
CA SER A 105 -23.18 5.79 -13.74
C SER A 105 -21.76 5.89 -14.33
N ASN A 106 -20.85 5.02 -13.87
CA ASN A 106 -19.45 4.96 -14.27
C ASN A 106 -18.59 6.20 -13.93
N SER A 107 -19.08 7.11 -13.08
CA SER A 107 -18.26 8.21 -12.57
C SER A 107 -17.34 7.68 -11.47
N LYS A 108 -16.05 7.53 -11.79
CA LYS A 108 -15.06 7.05 -10.83
C LYS A 108 -14.83 8.04 -9.68
N ASN A 109 -15.00 9.33 -9.92
CA ASN A 109 -14.62 10.41 -9.00
C ASN A 109 -15.68 10.76 -7.95
N THR A 110 -16.78 10.02 -7.90
CA THR A 110 -17.94 10.33 -7.06
C THR A 110 -18.40 9.13 -6.24
N SER A 111 -17.41 8.34 -5.82
CA SER A 111 -17.55 7.07 -5.12
C SER A 111 -17.48 7.27 -3.61
N TYR A 112 -18.45 6.73 -2.88
CA TYR A 112 -18.42 6.71 -1.42
C TYR A 112 -18.53 5.27 -0.92
N LEU A 113 -17.69 4.96 0.07
CA LEU A 113 -17.64 3.67 0.73
C LEU A 113 -18.32 3.76 2.09
N ASN A 114 -19.13 2.77 2.42
CA ASN A 114 -19.73 2.63 3.73
C ASN A 114 -19.63 1.18 4.21
N PHE A 115 -19.19 0.99 5.45
CA PHE A 115 -19.11 -0.32 6.06
C PHE A 115 -20.42 -0.65 6.78
N ILE A 116 -20.84 -1.90 6.61
CA ILE A 116 -22.07 -2.40 7.21
C ILE A 116 -21.74 -3.13 8.52
N LEU A 117 -22.34 -2.65 9.61
CA LEU A 117 -22.17 -3.18 10.96
C LEU A 117 -23.29 -4.14 11.38
N ASN A 118 -24.33 -4.31 10.55
CA ASN A 118 -25.49 -5.16 10.84
C ASN A 118 -25.86 -6.06 9.66
N LYS A 119 -26.10 -7.35 9.94
CA LYS A 119 -26.52 -8.34 8.92
C LYS A 119 -27.80 -7.95 8.18
N LYS A 120 -28.71 -7.22 8.83
CA LYS A 120 -30.00 -6.79 8.24
C LYS A 120 -29.85 -5.81 7.07
N ASN A 121 -28.73 -5.10 6.97
CA ASN A 121 -28.43 -4.22 5.84
C ASN A 121 -27.72 -4.95 4.70
N LEU A 122 -27.15 -6.14 4.95
CA LEU A 122 -26.46 -6.89 3.92
C LEU A 122 -27.47 -7.33 2.86
N THR A 123 -27.15 -7.08 1.60
CA THR A 123 -27.92 -7.57 0.47
C THR A 123 -27.71 -9.08 0.37
N LYS A 124 -28.81 -9.86 0.44
CA LYS A 124 -28.78 -11.33 0.41
C LYS A 124 -28.01 -11.91 -0.77
N ASP A 125 -27.87 -11.13 -1.84
CA ASP A 125 -27.22 -11.54 -3.06
C ASP A 125 -25.69 -11.61 -2.95
N PHE A 126 -25.03 -10.90 -2.04
CA PHE A 126 -23.55 -10.77 -2.03
C PHE A 126 -22.87 -11.62 -0.96
N ASP A 127 -23.12 -11.34 0.33
CA ASP A 127 -22.84 -12.24 1.45
C ASP A 127 -23.85 -11.94 2.56
N ASN A 128 -24.26 -12.96 3.32
CA ASN A 128 -25.17 -12.76 4.46
C ASN A 128 -24.42 -12.38 5.76
N LYS A 129 -23.08 -12.30 5.71
CA LYS A 129 -22.19 -12.09 6.85
C LYS A 129 -20.90 -11.38 6.41
N THR A 130 -20.42 -10.49 7.28
CA THR A 130 -19.07 -9.92 7.22
C THR A 130 -18.43 -9.98 8.60
N ILE A 131 -17.11 -9.77 8.65
CA ILE A 131 -16.39 -9.77 9.93
C ILE A 131 -16.89 -8.66 10.87
N LEU A 132 -17.34 -7.53 10.31
CA LEU A 132 -17.91 -6.43 11.09
C LEU A 132 -19.29 -6.79 11.62
N THR A 133 -20.17 -7.38 10.78
CA THR A 133 -21.49 -7.76 11.26
C THR A 133 -21.46 -8.84 12.34
N GLU A 134 -20.49 -9.77 12.26
CA GLU A 134 -20.31 -10.80 13.29
C GLU A 134 -19.69 -10.23 14.57
N LEU A 135 -18.75 -9.28 14.45
CA LEU A 135 -18.19 -8.56 15.59
C LEU A 135 -19.27 -7.79 16.36
N PHE A 136 -20.10 -7.00 15.65
CA PHE A 136 -21.13 -6.19 16.29
C PHE A 136 -22.29 -7.02 16.85
N GLU A 137 -22.45 -8.29 16.46
CA GLU A 137 -23.40 -9.23 17.09
C GLU A 137 -22.77 -10.05 18.23
N ASN A 138 -21.44 -10.01 18.41
CA ASN A 138 -20.76 -10.73 19.47
C ASN A 138 -21.09 -10.12 20.84
N LYS A 139 -21.59 -10.94 21.78
CA LYS A 139 -22.05 -10.49 23.10
C LYS A 139 -20.96 -9.79 23.92
N GLU A 140 -19.75 -10.35 23.97
CA GLU A 140 -18.62 -9.78 24.71
C GLU A 140 -18.21 -8.43 24.12
N PHE A 141 -18.20 -8.33 22.79
CA PHE A 141 -17.94 -7.07 22.10
C PHE A 141 -19.01 -6.02 22.40
N VAL A 142 -20.30 -6.38 22.31
CA VAL A 142 -21.41 -5.47 22.64
C VAL A 142 -21.27 -4.97 24.07
N GLU A 143 -21.03 -5.87 25.02
CA GLU A 143 -20.82 -5.51 26.41
C GLU A 143 -19.63 -4.56 26.59
N LEU A 144 -18.50 -4.80 25.91
CA LEU A 144 -17.34 -3.90 25.95
C LEU A 144 -17.64 -2.54 25.31
N PHE A 145 -18.30 -2.53 24.15
CA PHE A 145 -18.64 -1.33 23.40
C PHE A 145 -19.56 -0.41 24.22
N THR A 146 -20.53 -0.98 24.92
CA THR A 146 -21.46 -0.24 25.79
C THR A 146 -20.82 0.31 27.06
N THR A 147 -19.53 0.09 27.31
CA THR A 147 -18.79 0.75 28.40
C THR A 147 -18.21 2.13 28.02
N ILE A 148 -18.48 2.60 26.78
CA ILE A 148 -18.00 3.90 26.29
C ILE A 148 -18.28 5.02 27.30
N ASN A 149 -17.23 5.76 27.62
CA ASN A 149 -17.27 6.92 28.50
C ASN A 149 -16.18 7.90 28.03
N GLY A 150 -16.54 9.15 27.80
CA GLY A 150 -15.63 10.15 27.26
C GLY A 150 -16.41 11.29 26.61
N ASN A 151 -15.92 12.52 26.78
CA ASN A 151 -16.50 13.73 26.20
C ASN A 151 -15.43 14.61 25.50
N ASP A 152 -14.18 14.17 25.44
CA ASP A 152 -13.07 14.96 24.91
C ASP A 152 -12.71 14.57 23.47
N VAL A 153 -12.53 15.59 22.64
CA VAL A 153 -12.14 15.53 21.23
C VAL A 153 -10.62 15.45 21.07
N ASN A 154 -9.86 15.96 22.04
CA ASN A 154 -8.42 16.19 21.90
C ASN A 154 -7.58 14.97 22.28
N TRP A 155 -8.09 14.07 23.14
CA TRP A 155 -7.30 12.99 23.77
C TRP A 155 -7.80 11.59 23.42
N ILE A 156 -8.28 11.40 22.19
CA ILE A 156 -8.84 10.13 21.66
C ILE A 156 -7.88 8.95 21.89
N TRP A 157 -6.57 9.18 21.81
CA TRP A 157 -5.56 8.15 21.98
C TRP A 157 -5.23 7.82 23.45
N GLU A 158 -5.70 8.61 24.40
CA GLU A 158 -5.67 8.30 25.84
C GLU A 158 -6.93 7.55 26.31
N GLN A 159 -7.93 7.44 25.42
CA GLN A 159 -9.17 6.74 25.72
C GLN A 159 -8.92 5.24 25.81
N LYS A 160 -8.81 4.73 27.05
CA LYS A 160 -8.68 3.30 27.37
C LYS A 160 -9.66 2.44 26.57
N TRP A 161 -10.90 2.92 26.42
CA TRP A 161 -11.97 2.26 25.67
C TRP A 161 -11.58 1.93 24.22
N LEU A 162 -10.96 2.85 23.48
CA LEU A 162 -10.56 2.62 22.08
C LEU A 162 -9.47 1.55 21.96
N TRP A 163 -8.51 1.55 22.88
CA TRP A 163 -7.48 0.51 22.93
C TRP A 163 -8.07 -0.87 23.24
N GLN A 164 -9.03 -0.94 24.16
CA GLN A 164 -9.74 -2.17 24.49
C GLN A 164 -10.52 -2.71 23.29
N LEU A 165 -11.24 -1.84 22.57
CA LEU A 165 -11.96 -2.24 21.36
C LEU A 165 -11.03 -2.69 20.25
N ALA A 166 -9.94 -1.98 19.99
CA ALA A 166 -8.96 -2.36 18.96
C ALA A 166 -8.29 -3.70 19.27
N LEU A 167 -7.96 -3.96 20.55
CA LEU A 167 -7.45 -5.25 20.98
C LEU A 167 -8.49 -6.37 20.84
N TYR A 168 -9.73 -6.13 21.29
CA TYR A 168 -10.79 -7.12 21.15
C TYR A 168 -11.06 -7.43 19.67
N PHE A 169 -11.09 -6.40 18.82
CA PHE A 169 -11.18 -6.56 17.37
C PHE A 169 -10.05 -7.43 16.83
N ASN A 170 -8.81 -7.17 17.24
CA ASN A 170 -7.67 -7.97 16.82
C ASN A 170 -7.83 -9.45 17.22
N LYS A 171 -8.17 -9.73 18.48
CA LYS A 171 -8.49 -11.07 18.98
C LYS A 171 -9.60 -11.73 18.15
N PHE A 172 -10.70 -11.02 17.91
CA PHE A 172 -11.84 -11.51 17.14
C PHE A 172 -11.47 -11.84 15.68
N VAL A 173 -10.67 -10.99 15.04
CA VAL A 173 -10.18 -11.19 13.67
C VAL A 173 -9.30 -12.43 13.58
N TYR A 174 -8.31 -12.55 14.48
CA TYR A 174 -7.44 -13.73 14.51
C TYR A 174 -8.23 -15.02 14.74
N HIS A 175 -9.14 -15.01 15.70
CA HIS A 175 -10.03 -16.15 15.94
C HIS A 175 -10.84 -16.52 14.69
N SER A 176 -11.45 -15.52 14.03
CA SER A 176 -12.29 -15.75 12.85
C SER A 176 -11.50 -16.35 11.68
N TYR A 177 -10.29 -15.85 11.42
CA TYR A 177 -9.43 -16.40 10.37
C TYR A 177 -8.81 -17.76 10.76
N ASP A 178 -8.51 -18.02 12.04
CA ASP A 178 -8.12 -19.36 12.51
C ASP A 178 -9.23 -20.40 12.23
N GLN A 179 -10.48 -20.06 12.56
CA GLN A 179 -11.63 -20.92 12.26
C GLN A 179 -11.82 -21.13 10.75
N PHE A 180 -11.67 -20.07 9.95
CA PHE A 180 -11.68 -20.17 8.49
C PHE A 180 -10.58 -21.11 7.97
N LEU A 181 -9.35 -20.97 8.44
CA LEU A 181 -8.21 -21.81 8.03
C LEU A 181 -8.34 -23.28 8.46
N LYS A 182 -9.17 -23.55 9.48
CA LYS A 182 -9.61 -24.90 9.90
C LYS A 182 -10.81 -25.42 9.10
N ASN A 183 -11.21 -24.73 8.03
CA ASN A 183 -12.32 -25.07 7.14
C ASN A 183 -13.70 -25.08 7.84
N ASN A 184 -13.91 -24.24 8.86
CA ASN A 184 -15.22 -24.09 9.48
C ASN A 184 -16.17 -23.33 8.54
N SER A 185 -17.25 -23.97 8.13
CA SER A 185 -18.22 -23.42 7.17
C SER A 185 -18.87 -22.12 7.63
N ASN A 186 -18.96 -21.87 8.94
CA ASN A 186 -19.52 -20.63 9.48
C ASN A 186 -18.68 -19.39 9.15
N TYR A 187 -17.41 -19.58 8.78
CA TYR A 187 -16.44 -18.53 8.47
C TYR A 187 -16.09 -18.46 6.99
N SER A 188 -16.85 -19.15 6.12
CA SER A 188 -16.61 -19.15 4.66
C SER A 188 -16.70 -17.77 4.01
N TYR A 189 -17.42 -16.83 4.63
CA TYR A 189 -17.53 -15.44 4.19
C TYR A 189 -16.17 -14.71 4.16
N LEU A 190 -15.15 -15.23 4.86
CA LEU A 190 -13.79 -14.71 4.84
C LEU A 190 -12.97 -15.16 3.62
N LYS A 191 -13.43 -16.16 2.87
CA LYS A 191 -12.69 -16.74 1.73
C LYS A 191 -12.30 -15.69 0.68
N ASN A 192 -13.16 -14.71 0.45
CA ASN A 192 -13.02 -13.73 -0.62
C ASN A 192 -12.38 -12.41 -0.18
N THR A 193 -12.07 -12.25 1.10
CA THR A 193 -11.33 -11.08 1.60
C THR A 193 -9.88 -11.14 1.12
N ILE A 194 -9.19 -10.00 1.08
CA ILE A 194 -7.76 -9.96 0.73
C ILE A 194 -6.95 -10.78 1.72
N ILE A 195 -7.23 -10.62 3.02
CA ILE A 195 -6.53 -11.36 4.06
C ILE A 195 -6.82 -12.86 4.00
N GLY A 196 -8.06 -13.28 3.71
CA GLY A 196 -8.40 -14.69 3.55
C GLY A 196 -7.65 -15.35 2.39
N LYS A 197 -7.58 -14.66 1.25
CA LYS A 197 -6.77 -15.09 0.10
C LYS A 197 -5.28 -15.09 0.40
N TYR A 198 -4.76 -14.04 1.06
CA TYR A 198 -3.38 -13.93 1.50
C TYR A 198 -2.96 -15.11 2.39
N LEU A 199 -3.73 -15.40 3.45
CA LEU A 199 -3.44 -16.50 4.39
C LEU A 199 -3.56 -17.87 3.73
N THR A 200 -4.42 -18.01 2.72
CA THR A 200 -4.55 -19.25 1.93
C THR A 200 -3.36 -19.42 0.97
N ASN A 201 -2.90 -18.34 0.35
CA ASN A 201 -1.80 -18.33 -0.63
C ASN A 201 -0.40 -18.34 0.02
N SER A 202 -0.25 -17.87 1.26
CA SER A 202 1.02 -17.82 1.99
C SER A 202 1.14 -18.95 3.01
N PHE A 203 1.73 -20.08 2.61
CA PHE A 203 1.93 -21.23 3.51
C PHE A 203 2.93 -20.96 4.64
N LYS A 204 3.91 -20.05 4.42
CA LYS A 204 4.90 -19.69 5.44
C LYS A 204 4.26 -18.90 6.58
N ASP A 205 3.45 -17.91 6.23
CA ASP A 205 2.81 -17.03 7.21
C ASP A 205 1.65 -17.73 7.94
N LYS A 206 1.06 -18.79 7.35
CA LYS A 206 -0.04 -19.55 7.95
C LYS A 206 0.32 -20.15 9.32
N ASN A 207 1.49 -20.75 9.48
CA ASN A 207 1.88 -21.37 10.76
C ASN A 207 2.18 -20.33 11.84
N GLU A 208 2.84 -19.23 11.47
CA GLU A 208 3.08 -18.09 12.36
C GLU A 208 1.76 -17.47 12.81
N PHE A 209 0.84 -17.25 11.86
CA PHE A 209 -0.52 -16.77 12.14
C PHE A 209 -1.28 -17.66 13.12
N LEU A 210 -1.26 -18.99 12.94
CA LEU A 210 -1.95 -19.92 13.83
C LEU A 210 -1.35 -19.94 15.24
N ASN A 211 -0.07 -19.65 15.40
CA ASN A 211 0.56 -19.51 16.72
C ASN A 211 0.12 -18.19 17.38
N ASP A 212 0.14 -17.09 16.64
CA ASP A 212 -0.30 -15.78 17.11
C ASP A 212 -1.79 -15.79 17.49
N ALA A 213 -2.63 -16.51 16.72
CA ALA A 213 -4.04 -16.71 17.04
C ALA A 213 -4.23 -17.38 18.40
N LYS A 214 -3.42 -18.39 18.75
CA LYS A 214 -3.45 -19.04 20.07
C LYS A 214 -3.05 -18.08 21.20
N VAL A 215 -2.05 -17.24 20.96
CA VAL A 215 -1.63 -16.21 21.92
C VAL A 215 -2.80 -15.28 22.24
N LEU A 216 -3.50 -14.79 21.20
CA LEU A 216 -4.68 -13.94 21.34
C LEU A 216 -5.86 -14.67 21.98
N ASP A 217 -6.08 -15.94 21.64
CA ASP A 217 -7.15 -16.76 22.22
C ASP A 217 -7.00 -16.92 23.74
N ASN A 218 -5.76 -17.01 24.25
CA ASN A 218 -5.47 -17.08 25.68
C ASN A 218 -5.75 -15.78 26.45
N VAL A 219 -5.88 -14.64 25.75
CA VAL A 219 -6.26 -13.39 26.41
C VAL A 219 -7.75 -13.41 26.76
N LYS A 220 -8.03 -13.50 28.06
CA LYS A 220 -9.39 -13.52 28.61
C LYS A 220 -10.09 -12.18 28.40
N TYR A 221 -11.37 -12.23 28.03
CA TYR A 221 -12.24 -11.06 27.89
C TYR A 221 -12.19 -10.13 29.11
N GLU A 222 -12.29 -10.69 30.33
CA GLU A 222 -12.23 -9.93 31.58
C GLU A 222 -10.95 -9.10 31.75
N ASN A 223 -9.82 -9.59 31.23
CA ASN A 223 -8.57 -8.84 31.27
C ASN A 223 -8.61 -7.63 30.32
N ILE A 224 -9.25 -7.79 29.16
CA ILE A 224 -9.48 -6.68 28.22
C ILE A 224 -10.45 -5.68 28.82
N LYS A 225 -11.54 -6.12 29.45
CA LYS A 225 -12.58 -5.23 29.97
C LYS A 225 -12.15 -4.46 31.22
N ASN A 226 -11.64 -5.15 32.23
CA ASN A 226 -11.44 -4.58 33.57
C ASN A 226 -9.97 -4.20 33.83
N ASN A 227 -9.04 -5.08 33.45
CA ASN A 227 -7.63 -4.99 33.82
C ASN A 227 -6.71 -4.44 32.72
N PHE A 228 -7.27 -3.79 31.70
CA PHE A 228 -6.47 -3.36 30.55
C PHE A 228 -5.41 -2.32 30.93
N ASN A 229 -4.15 -2.65 30.61
CA ASN A 229 -2.99 -1.78 30.73
C ASN A 229 -2.24 -1.78 29.38
N ALA A 230 -2.20 -0.61 28.72
CA ALA A 230 -1.60 -0.49 27.40
C ALA A 230 -0.08 -0.78 27.37
N LYS A 231 0.64 -0.49 28.46
CA LYS A 231 2.10 -0.73 28.55
C LYS A 231 2.41 -2.20 28.70
N GLU A 232 1.68 -2.90 29.57
CA GLU A 232 1.82 -4.35 29.75
C GLU A 232 1.40 -5.09 28.48
N PHE A 233 0.25 -4.71 27.91
CA PHE A 233 -0.20 -5.19 26.60
C PHE A 233 0.91 -5.12 25.55
N ARG A 234 1.50 -3.94 25.34
CA ARG A 234 2.60 -3.77 24.37
C ARG A 234 3.74 -4.73 24.68
N LYS A 235 4.20 -4.80 25.93
CA LYS A 235 5.31 -5.67 26.32
C LYS A 235 5.00 -7.14 26.01
N THR A 236 3.88 -7.66 26.51
CA THR A 236 3.49 -9.07 26.35
C THR A 236 3.39 -9.47 24.89
N PHE A 237 2.70 -8.68 24.07
CA PHE A 237 2.51 -9.03 22.67
C PHE A 237 3.80 -8.84 21.86
N ASN A 238 4.66 -7.85 22.17
CA ASN A 238 5.98 -7.72 21.54
C ASN A 238 6.87 -8.95 21.77
N GLU A 239 6.73 -9.60 22.92
CA GLU A 239 7.46 -10.82 23.28
C GLU A 239 6.84 -12.09 22.66
N GLN A 240 5.51 -12.18 22.56
CA GLN A 240 4.81 -13.42 22.23
C GLN A 240 4.35 -13.55 20.78
N ILE A 241 4.09 -12.43 20.10
CA ILE A 241 3.63 -12.44 18.70
C ILE A 241 4.83 -12.54 17.77
N VAL A 242 4.76 -13.49 16.86
CA VAL A 242 5.76 -13.73 15.83
C VAL A 242 5.55 -12.75 14.68
N ASN A 243 4.34 -12.67 14.12
CA ASN A 243 4.04 -11.80 12.99
C ASN A 243 3.51 -10.44 13.46
N LYS A 244 4.45 -9.58 13.86
CA LYS A 244 4.17 -8.22 14.34
C LYS A 244 3.55 -7.34 13.25
N GLU A 245 3.96 -7.50 11.99
CA GLU A 245 3.41 -6.75 10.85
C GLU A 245 1.89 -6.97 10.73
N LEU A 246 1.45 -8.23 10.68
CA LEU A 246 0.04 -8.57 10.51
C LEU A 246 -0.79 -8.22 11.75
N PHE A 247 -0.23 -8.42 12.94
CA PHE A 247 -0.86 -8.01 14.18
C PHE A 247 -1.14 -6.50 14.18
N THR A 248 -0.10 -5.69 13.92
CA THR A 248 -0.22 -4.23 13.86
C THR A 248 -1.19 -3.81 12.77
N TYR A 249 -1.18 -4.49 11.62
CA TYR A 249 -2.11 -4.22 10.53
C TYR A 249 -3.58 -4.36 10.96
N PHE A 250 -3.96 -5.48 11.59
CA PHE A 250 -5.33 -5.68 12.07
C PHE A 250 -5.68 -4.73 13.22
N TYR A 251 -4.72 -4.48 14.12
CA TYR A 251 -4.93 -3.56 15.23
C TYR A 251 -5.27 -2.16 14.73
N ILE A 252 -4.46 -1.63 13.80
CA ILE A 252 -4.65 -0.32 13.20
C ILE A 252 -5.95 -0.27 12.38
N SER A 253 -6.30 -1.35 11.67
CA SER A 253 -7.58 -1.46 10.95
C SER A 253 -8.78 -1.24 11.88
N GLY A 254 -8.81 -1.94 13.02
CA GLY A 254 -9.87 -1.80 14.01
C GLY A 254 -9.84 -0.44 14.71
N MET A 255 -8.64 0.04 15.06
CA MET A 255 -8.46 1.33 15.71
C MET A 255 -9.00 2.48 14.85
N SER A 256 -8.68 2.49 13.55
CA SER A 256 -9.22 3.49 12.61
C SER A 256 -10.75 3.48 12.54
N LEU A 257 -11.38 2.29 12.53
CA LEU A 257 -12.85 2.16 12.57
C LEU A 257 -13.43 2.78 13.85
N PHE A 258 -12.94 2.38 15.02
CA PHE A 258 -13.51 2.83 16.29
C PHE A 258 -13.26 4.31 16.54
N GLN A 259 -12.16 4.84 16.03
CA GLN A 259 -11.92 6.28 16.06
C GLN A 259 -12.85 7.07 15.19
N TYR A 260 -13.09 6.60 13.96
CA TYR A 260 -14.09 7.22 13.11
C TYR A 260 -15.46 7.20 13.82
N ILE A 261 -15.88 6.05 14.36
CA ILE A 261 -17.14 5.94 15.12
C ILE A 261 -17.15 6.91 16.31
N TYR A 262 -16.04 7.01 17.06
CA TYR A 262 -15.97 7.90 18.21
C TYR A 262 -16.05 9.38 17.79
N ARG A 263 -15.23 9.80 16.83
CA ARG A 263 -15.06 11.20 16.43
C ARG A 263 -16.19 11.73 15.57
N SER A 264 -16.65 10.94 14.61
CA SER A 264 -17.62 11.35 13.61
C SER A 264 -19.06 11.05 14.04
N VAL A 265 -19.25 10.13 14.99
CA VAL A 265 -20.58 9.70 15.42
C VAL A 265 -20.81 9.93 16.90
N TYR A 266 -20.00 9.36 17.78
CA TYR A 266 -20.28 9.46 19.22
C TYR A 266 -20.15 10.90 19.74
N LEU A 267 -19.05 11.60 19.43
CA LEU A 267 -18.83 12.97 19.90
C LEU A 267 -19.94 13.92 19.40
N PRO A 268 -20.25 14.01 18.09
CA PRO A 268 -21.20 15.02 17.61
C PRO A 268 -22.64 14.79 18.09
N TYR A 269 -23.03 13.53 18.30
CA TYR A 269 -24.42 13.15 18.55
C TYR A 269 -24.72 12.76 20.01
N PHE A 270 -23.73 12.27 20.75
CA PHE A 270 -23.94 11.68 22.08
C PHE A 270 -23.05 12.26 23.19
N SER A 271 -21.92 12.94 22.93
CA SER A 271 -21.02 13.43 24.01
C SER A 271 -21.76 14.22 25.10
N ASP A 272 -22.68 15.10 24.69
CA ASP A 272 -23.33 16.04 25.59
C ASP A 272 -24.65 15.51 26.18
N GLN A 273 -25.05 14.28 25.83
CA GLN A 273 -26.27 13.68 26.38
C GLN A 273 -26.05 13.20 27.82
N ASN A 274 -26.84 13.71 28.77
CA ASN A 274 -26.89 13.22 30.14
C ASN A 274 -27.97 12.13 30.26
N SER A 275 -27.56 10.86 30.13
CA SER A 275 -28.43 9.71 30.35
C SER A 275 -27.61 8.49 30.77
N ASP A 276 -28.04 7.78 31.81
CA ASP A 276 -27.41 6.53 32.26
C ASP A 276 -27.50 5.40 31.22
N LYS A 277 -28.37 5.55 30.21
CA LYS A 277 -28.55 4.62 29.09
C LYS A 277 -27.85 5.08 27.81
N LYS A 278 -27.09 6.18 27.86
CA LYS A 278 -26.43 6.80 26.69
C LYS A 278 -25.63 5.81 25.86
N SER A 279 -24.82 4.97 26.49
CA SER A 279 -23.94 4.03 25.80
C SER A 279 -24.72 2.91 25.08
N ASN A 280 -25.77 2.39 25.70
CA ASN A 280 -26.66 1.41 25.08
C ASN A 280 -27.45 2.05 23.93
N ASN A 281 -27.99 3.24 24.14
CA ASN A 281 -28.69 4.02 23.14
C ASN A 281 -27.77 4.32 21.93
N PHE A 282 -26.51 4.66 22.17
CA PHE A 282 -25.52 4.87 21.12
C PHE A 282 -25.26 3.60 20.30
N TYR A 283 -25.12 2.45 20.96
CA TYR A 283 -24.99 1.17 20.25
C TYR A 283 -26.22 0.89 19.36
N VAL A 284 -27.45 1.08 19.86
CA VAL A 284 -28.67 0.87 19.07
C VAL A 284 -28.76 1.89 17.92
N PHE A 285 -28.42 3.14 18.18
CA PHE A 285 -28.37 4.21 17.18
C PHE A 285 -27.40 3.88 16.04
N LEU A 286 -26.20 3.40 16.39
CA LEU A 286 -25.15 3.05 15.44
C LEU A 286 -25.49 1.80 14.63
N THR A 287 -25.98 0.74 15.28
CA THR A 287 -26.12 -0.59 14.65
C THR A 287 -27.52 -0.91 14.17
N GLY A 288 -28.55 -0.28 14.75
CA GLY A 288 -29.95 -0.66 14.57
C GLY A 288 -30.33 -2.00 15.21
N ASN A 289 -29.44 -2.62 15.99
CA ASN A 289 -29.72 -3.84 16.75
C ASN A 289 -30.34 -3.51 18.09
N LYS A 290 -31.38 -4.26 18.48
CA LYS A 290 -32.00 -4.12 19.81
C LYS A 290 -31.11 -4.81 20.85
N ILE A 291 -30.84 -4.10 21.94
CA ILE A 291 -30.21 -4.62 23.16
C ILE A 291 -31.05 -4.22 24.38
N ASP A 292 -30.74 -4.81 25.54
CA ASP A 292 -31.43 -4.53 26.79
C ASP A 292 -31.01 -3.17 27.39
N ASN A 293 -31.81 -2.68 28.35
CA ASN A 293 -31.56 -1.45 29.10
C ASN A 293 -31.35 -0.19 28.22
N ILE A 294 -32.27 0.02 27.28
CA ILE A 294 -32.32 1.20 26.39
C ILE A 294 -33.45 2.15 26.77
N ASP A 295 -33.42 3.37 26.23
CA ASP A 295 -34.55 4.30 26.23
C ASP A 295 -35.43 4.01 25.01
N GLU A 296 -36.49 3.22 25.20
CA GLU A 296 -37.35 2.79 24.10
C GLU A 296 -38.03 3.96 23.38
N THR A 297 -38.24 5.10 24.04
CA THR A 297 -38.89 6.26 23.43
C THR A 297 -38.04 6.87 22.31
N LYS A 298 -36.73 6.92 22.50
CA LYS A 298 -35.76 7.42 21.52
C LYS A 298 -35.36 6.33 20.53
N SER A 299 -35.12 5.12 21.02
CA SER A 299 -34.51 4.05 20.23
C SER A 299 -35.46 3.32 19.28
N LYS A 300 -36.78 3.47 19.43
CA LYS A 300 -37.77 2.82 18.57
C LYS A 300 -37.54 3.09 17.07
N ASN A 301 -37.12 4.31 16.72
CA ASN A 301 -36.88 4.71 15.33
C ASN A 301 -35.51 4.28 14.80
N TRP A 302 -34.61 3.78 15.66
CA TRP A 302 -33.30 3.29 15.27
C TRP A 302 -33.30 1.77 15.04
N ILE A 303 -34.14 1.03 15.77
CA ILE A 303 -34.20 -0.43 15.70
C ILE A 303 -34.76 -0.87 14.35
N ILE A 304 -33.99 -1.67 13.61
CA ILE A 304 -34.42 -2.22 12.34
C ILE A 304 -35.46 -3.33 12.58
N SER A 305 -36.64 -3.15 11.99
CA SER A 305 -37.80 -4.05 12.08
C SER A 305 -38.62 -3.98 10.79
N ASP A 306 -39.67 -4.79 10.68
CA ASP A 306 -40.53 -4.80 9.48
C ASP A 306 -41.12 -3.41 9.15
N ASN A 307 -41.39 -2.61 10.19
CA ASN A 307 -41.93 -1.25 10.06
C ASN A 307 -40.84 -0.16 9.97
N ASN A 308 -39.59 -0.50 10.29
CA ASN A 308 -38.47 0.42 10.26
C ASN A 308 -37.33 -0.22 9.49
N LYS A 309 -37.39 -0.08 8.16
CA LYS A 309 -36.50 -0.77 7.23
C LYS A 309 -35.03 -0.31 7.36
N PRO A 310 -34.10 -1.18 6.96
CA PRO A 310 -32.69 -0.80 6.77
C PRO A 310 -32.55 0.28 5.70
N TYR A 311 -31.44 1.03 5.73
CA TYR A 311 -31.11 1.94 4.64
C TYR A 311 -30.72 1.17 3.38
N LEU A 312 -31.00 1.77 2.22
CA LEU A 312 -30.51 1.26 0.95
C LEU A 312 -28.99 1.37 0.91
N THR A 313 -28.35 0.26 0.57
CA THR A 313 -26.89 0.12 0.53
C THR A 313 -26.31 0.34 -0.86
N GLU A 314 -27.19 0.35 -1.88
CA GLU A 314 -26.86 0.68 -3.26
C GLU A 314 -27.95 1.56 -3.85
N PHE A 315 -27.56 2.69 -4.43
CA PHE A 315 -28.45 3.54 -5.21
C PHE A 315 -27.64 4.29 -6.28
N GLU A 316 -28.32 4.57 -7.37
CA GLU A 316 -27.82 5.29 -8.55
C GLU A 316 -28.76 6.46 -8.85
N SER A 317 -28.20 7.66 -9.04
CA SER A 317 -28.95 8.83 -9.49
C SER A 317 -29.69 8.53 -10.80
N ASN A 318 -30.90 9.06 -10.92
CA ASN A 318 -31.83 8.92 -12.04
C ASN A 318 -32.32 7.50 -12.34
N LYS A 319 -31.85 6.48 -11.61
CA LYS A 319 -32.28 5.07 -11.76
C LYS A 319 -33.01 4.53 -10.55
N THR A 320 -32.59 4.91 -9.35
CA THR A 320 -33.19 4.37 -8.12
C THR A 320 -34.48 5.11 -7.78
N ILE A 321 -35.58 4.36 -7.68
CA ILE A 321 -36.88 4.87 -7.25
C ILE A 321 -37.02 4.58 -5.75
N VAL A 322 -37.27 5.61 -4.95
CA VAL A 322 -37.38 5.49 -3.50
C VAL A 322 -38.79 5.86 -3.05
N ASN A 323 -39.43 4.96 -2.32
CA ASN A 323 -40.70 5.27 -1.69
C ASN A 323 -40.44 6.12 -0.44
N GLN A 324 -40.80 7.41 -0.47
CA GLN A 324 -40.59 8.36 0.64
C GLN A 324 -41.13 7.85 2.00
N ASN A 325 -42.14 6.98 1.98
CA ASN A 325 -42.76 6.42 3.19
C ASN A 325 -41.98 5.26 3.84
N ASP A 326 -40.99 4.68 3.15
CA ASP A 326 -40.28 3.48 3.64
C ASP A 326 -39.08 3.78 4.55
N ASN A 327 -38.74 5.07 4.77
CA ASN A 327 -37.59 5.52 5.59
C ASN A 327 -36.25 4.84 5.24
N SER A 328 -36.12 4.31 4.02
CA SER A 328 -34.96 3.56 3.54
C SER A 328 -33.85 4.46 2.97
N VAL A 329 -34.10 5.77 2.88
CA VAL A 329 -33.10 6.81 2.58
C VAL A 329 -33.35 8.03 3.46
N LEU A 330 -32.35 8.90 3.58
CA LEU A 330 -32.49 10.21 4.18
C LEU A 330 -32.77 11.23 3.08
N VAL A 331 -33.93 11.89 3.13
CA VAL A 331 -34.33 12.89 2.14
C VAL A 331 -34.02 14.28 2.66
N LEU A 332 -33.31 15.06 1.86
CA LEU A 332 -32.93 16.42 2.16
C LEU A 332 -34.11 17.36 1.87
N ASN A 333 -34.69 17.95 2.93
CA ASN A 333 -35.71 18.98 2.79
C ASN A 333 -35.15 20.40 3.04
N ASN A 334 -33.98 20.52 3.68
CA ASN A 334 -33.30 21.78 4.01
C ASN A 334 -31.82 21.51 4.40
N ASP A 335 -30.88 22.32 3.91
CA ASP A 335 -29.43 22.08 3.96
C ASP A 335 -28.74 22.63 5.23
N ASN A 336 -29.50 23.04 6.23
CA ASN A 336 -28.93 23.50 7.50
C ASN A 336 -28.34 22.34 8.33
N GLU A 337 -27.11 22.50 8.80
CA GLU A 337 -26.35 21.53 9.60
C GLU A 337 -27.13 21.05 10.84
N ASP A 338 -27.81 21.95 11.55
CA ASP A 338 -28.64 21.59 12.72
C ASP A 338 -29.83 20.70 12.35
N ASN A 339 -30.42 20.91 11.18
CA ASN A 339 -31.54 20.10 10.69
C ASN A 339 -31.06 18.70 10.29
N ILE A 340 -29.89 18.61 9.65
CA ILE A 340 -29.24 17.34 9.31
C ILE A 340 -28.92 16.57 10.59
N LYS A 341 -28.32 17.23 11.59
CA LYS A 341 -28.02 16.63 12.89
C LYS A 341 -29.27 16.08 13.57
N LYS A 342 -30.36 16.86 13.58
CA LYS A 342 -31.64 16.45 14.16
C LYS A 342 -32.25 15.25 13.41
N LEU A 343 -32.20 15.26 12.08
CA LEU A 343 -32.68 14.16 11.24
C LEU A 343 -31.91 12.87 11.53
N VAL A 344 -30.58 12.95 11.60
CA VAL A 344 -29.73 11.80 11.93
C VAL A 344 -30.04 11.28 13.34
N LEU A 345 -30.19 12.14 14.35
CA LEU A 345 -30.62 11.75 15.71
C LEU A 345 -31.99 11.07 15.72
N GLU A 346 -32.92 11.51 14.89
CA GLU A 346 -34.26 10.91 14.80
C GLU A 346 -34.22 9.52 14.15
N LYS A 347 -33.45 9.35 13.08
CA LYS A 347 -33.50 8.15 12.22
C LYS A 347 -32.42 7.12 12.54
N GLY A 348 -31.32 7.51 13.16
CA GLY A 348 -30.19 6.63 13.48
C GLY A 348 -29.33 6.29 12.25
N LEU A 349 -28.16 5.68 12.51
CA LEU A 349 -27.26 5.16 11.47
C LEU A 349 -27.66 3.76 10.99
N LYS A 350 -28.40 3.02 11.81
CA LYS A 350 -28.99 1.71 11.49
C LYS A 350 -27.98 0.74 10.87
N GLY A 351 -26.75 0.70 11.36
CA GLY A 351 -25.71 -0.22 10.92
C GLY A 351 -24.89 0.26 9.70
N ASN A 352 -25.03 1.51 9.27
CA ASN A 352 -24.16 2.12 8.27
C ASN A 352 -23.16 3.02 9.00
N THR A 353 -21.87 2.89 8.71
CA THR A 353 -20.86 3.82 9.24
C THR A 353 -21.00 5.23 8.65
N GLU A 354 -21.45 5.34 7.40
CA GLU A 354 -21.66 6.60 6.69
C GLU A 354 -23.10 6.69 6.18
N LEU A 355 -23.65 7.91 6.23
CA LEU A 355 -25.00 8.19 5.76
C LEU A 355 -24.95 9.15 4.58
N VAL A 356 -25.95 9.04 3.71
CA VAL A 356 -26.10 9.90 2.55
C VAL A 356 -27.46 10.59 2.58
N LEU A 357 -27.45 11.88 2.28
CA LEU A 357 -28.63 12.67 1.99
C LEU A 357 -28.94 12.54 0.51
N THR A 358 -30.21 12.33 0.21
CA THR A 358 -30.70 12.21 -1.16
C THR A 358 -31.72 13.30 -1.43
N THR A 359 -31.74 13.81 -2.65
CA THR A 359 -32.88 14.58 -3.17
C THR A 359 -33.68 13.67 -4.09
N ILE A 360 -35.00 13.87 -4.10
CA ILE A 360 -35.93 13.02 -4.85
C ILE A 360 -36.79 13.93 -5.73
N ASP A 361 -36.99 13.55 -7.00
CA ASP A 361 -37.90 14.25 -7.91
C ASP A 361 -39.38 13.87 -7.71
N ASP A 362 -40.28 14.53 -8.44
CA ASP A 362 -41.72 14.24 -8.39
C ASP A 362 -42.08 12.79 -8.79
N ASN A 363 -41.19 12.13 -9.55
CA ASN A 363 -41.31 10.73 -9.95
C ASN A 363 -40.67 9.76 -8.95
N LYS A 364 -40.30 10.25 -7.76
CA LYS A 364 -39.66 9.48 -6.69
C LYS A 364 -38.25 8.95 -7.03
N LYS A 365 -37.58 9.50 -8.04
CA LYS A 365 -36.22 9.10 -8.40
C LYS A 365 -35.19 9.91 -7.63
N VAL A 366 -34.12 9.23 -7.20
CA VAL A 366 -32.95 9.89 -6.60
C VAL A 366 -32.30 10.81 -7.62
N GLN A 367 -32.08 12.07 -7.26
CA GLN A 367 -31.48 13.10 -8.12
C GLN A 367 -30.05 13.43 -7.68
N ALA A 368 -29.84 13.69 -6.38
CA ALA A 368 -28.52 13.93 -5.80
C ALA A 368 -28.24 12.98 -4.62
N ILE A 369 -26.95 12.75 -4.36
CA ILE A 369 -26.42 11.92 -3.28
C ILE A 369 -25.30 12.70 -2.61
N ASN A 370 -25.52 13.17 -1.39
CA ASN A 370 -24.56 13.97 -0.64
C ASN A 370 -24.19 13.24 0.65
N PRO A 371 -22.93 12.84 0.89
CA PRO A 371 -22.54 12.26 2.18
C PRO A 371 -22.77 13.25 3.33
N ILE A 372 -23.27 12.76 4.46
CA ILE A 372 -23.57 13.58 5.64
C ILE A 372 -22.29 13.90 6.39
N ILE A 373 -21.46 12.89 6.60
CA ILE A 373 -20.19 13.04 7.30
C ILE A 373 -19.15 13.22 6.19
N ASN A 374 -19.05 14.46 5.70
CA ASN A 374 -18.13 14.84 4.63
C ASN A 374 -16.68 14.98 5.12
N ASP A 375 -16.18 14.02 5.90
CA ASP A 375 -14.75 13.88 6.14
C ASP A 375 -14.21 12.94 5.06
N THR A 376 -13.56 13.51 4.03
CA THR A 376 -12.87 12.76 2.97
C THR A 376 -11.77 11.82 3.50
N SER A 377 -11.55 11.79 4.83
CA SER A 377 -10.67 10.88 5.56
C SER A 377 -11.31 9.65 6.18
N LEU A 378 -12.59 9.39 5.92
CA LEU A 378 -13.47 8.37 6.50
C LEU A 378 -12.86 7.07 7.06
N PHE A 379 -11.85 6.46 6.42
CA PHE A 379 -11.08 5.35 7.02
C PHE A 379 -9.58 5.41 6.69
N LYS A 380 -9.08 6.61 6.44
CA LYS A 380 -7.66 6.89 6.33
C LYS A 380 -7.05 6.74 7.72
N LEU A 381 -5.78 6.37 7.75
CA LEU A 381 -5.01 6.42 8.99
C LEU A 381 -5.01 7.88 9.50
N LEU A 382 -5.56 8.11 10.69
CA LEU A 382 -5.70 9.45 11.29
C LEU A 382 -4.44 9.81 12.10
N PHE A 383 -3.99 11.06 12.01
CA PHE A 383 -2.91 11.58 12.84
C PHE A 383 -3.34 11.80 14.29
N TYR A 384 -2.38 12.08 15.18
CA TYR A 384 -2.67 12.31 16.61
C TYR A 384 -3.71 13.44 16.83
N ASN A 385 -3.70 14.47 15.99
CA ASN A 385 -4.65 15.58 16.01
C ASN A 385 -6.03 15.27 15.38
N GLY A 386 -6.27 14.01 14.98
CA GLY A 386 -7.50 13.57 14.33
C GLY A 386 -7.64 13.97 12.86
N ASN A 387 -6.69 14.72 12.28
CA ASN A 387 -6.76 15.08 10.87
C ASN A 387 -6.28 13.91 9.99
N GLY A 388 -7.07 13.53 9.00
CA GLY A 388 -6.59 12.66 7.93
C GLY A 388 -5.67 13.45 7.00
N THR A 389 -4.49 12.89 6.69
CA THR A 389 -3.60 13.45 5.67
C THR A 389 -3.34 12.40 4.60
N SER A 390 -3.34 12.81 3.32
CA SER A 390 -2.99 11.94 2.19
C SER A 390 -1.65 11.26 2.45
N LEU A 391 -1.56 9.97 2.11
CA LEU A 391 -0.33 9.18 2.18
C LEU A 391 0.81 9.84 1.39
N THR A 392 0.50 10.38 0.20
CA THR A 392 1.47 11.06 -0.67
C THR A 392 2.03 12.32 -0.03
N ASN A 393 1.32 12.89 0.95
CA ASN A 393 1.72 14.11 1.62
C ASN A 393 2.54 13.84 2.88
N VAL A 394 2.66 12.58 3.33
CA VAL A 394 3.34 12.25 4.60
C VAL A 394 4.51 11.31 4.39
N ILE A 395 4.42 10.37 3.44
CA ILE A 395 5.51 9.43 3.16
C ILE A 395 6.65 10.13 2.40
N THR A 396 7.87 9.83 2.83
CA THR A 396 9.10 10.29 2.18
C THR A 396 9.97 9.10 1.77
N VAL A 397 10.89 9.30 0.82
CA VAL A 397 11.95 8.31 0.50
C VAL A 397 12.87 7.99 1.68
N LEU A 398 12.88 8.87 2.70
CA LEU A 398 13.60 8.68 3.96
C LEU A 398 12.81 7.89 5.00
N SER A 399 11.52 7.61 4.73
CA SER A 399 10.69 6.84 5.63
C SER A 399 11.21 5.41 5.72
N ASP A 400 11.17 4.87 6.92
CA ASP A 400 11.73 3.55 7.19
C ASP A 400 10.87 2.45 6.58
N THR A 401 11.42 1.74 5.59
CA THR A 401 10.80 0.53 5.02
C THR A 401 11.04 -0.73 5.87
N GLU A 402 11.83 -0.63 6.95
CA GLU A 402 12.22 -1.76 7.80
C GLU A 402 11.31 -1.97 9.02
N PHE A 403 10.25 -1.17 9.21
CA PHE A 403 9.34 -1.39 10.35
C PHE A 403 8.59 -2.71 10.25
N ILE A 404 8.45 -3.28 9.04
CA ILE A 404 8.04 -4.68 8.83
C ILE A 404 8.87 -5.65 9.71
N LYS A 405 10.06 -5.23 10.16
CA LYS A 405 10.99 -5.98 10.99
C LYS A 405 11.35 -5.32 12.32
N LYS A 406 10.87 -4.12 12.65
CA LYS A 406 11.10 -3.58 13.99
C LYS A 406 10.22 -4.34 14.95
N ASP A 407 10.85 -4.91 15.97
CA ASP A 407 10.28 -5.83 16.95
C ASP A 407 9.11 -5.32 17.81
N PHE A 408 8.42 -4.26 17.40
CA PHE A 408 7.41 -3.59 18.18
C PHE A 408 6.09 -3.46 17.43
N ILE A 409 5.08 -4.09 18.00
CA ILE A 409 3.68 -4.09 17.58
C ILE A 409 3.09 -2.67 17.59
N ILE A 410 3.58 -1.76 18.45
CA ILE A 410 3.01 -0.43 18.73
C ILE A 410 3.99 0.32 19.70
N GLY A 411 4.73 1.36 19.24
CA GLY A 411 5.75 2.14 20.02
C GLY A 411 5.18 3.20 21.00
N GLU A 412 5.98 4.08 21.63
CA GLU A 412 5.41 5.07 22.61
C GLU A 412 4.63 6.22 21.96
N ASN A 413 5.06 6.75 20.81
CA ASN A 413 4.41 7.83 20.04
C ASN A 413 4.16 7.40 18.59
N GLN A 414 3.04 6.73 18.33
CA GLN A 414 2.83 6.01 17.07
C GLN A 414 2.04 6.75 16.01
N PHE A 415 1.20 7.70 16.40
CA PHE A 415 0.14 8.18 15.52
C PHE A 415 0.52 9.46 14.77
N ASP A 416 1.70 10.01 15.04
CA ASP A 416 2.45 10.91 14.14
C ASP A 416 3.67 10.21 13.52
N ASN A 417 3.78 8.89 13.69
CA ASN A 417 4.90 8.13 13.16
C ASN A 417 4.68 7.83 11.69
N ILE A 418 5.16 8.73 10.82
CA ILE A 418 5.16 8.58 9.36
C ILE A 418 5.64 7.20 8.92
N ASP A 419 6.59 6.59 9.62
CA ASP A 419 7.07 5.25 9.28
C ASP A 419 5.95 4.22 9.49
N LEU A 420 5.17 4.28 10.57
CA LEU A 420 4.02 3.38 10.75
C LEU A 420 3.05 3.46 9.55
N PHE A 421 2.69 4.66 9.11
CA PHE A 421 1.82 4.86 7.95
C PHE A 421 2.41 4.28 6.66
N HIS A 422 3.71 4.50 6.44
CA HIS A 422 4.42 3.91 5.31
C HIS A 422 4.34 2.38 5.34
N ASN A 423 4.56 1.78 6.50
CA ASN A 423 4.62 0.32 6.59
C ASN A 423 3.24 -0.34 6.51
N ILE A 424 2.18 0.30 7.03
CA ILE A 424 0.81 -0.16 6.79
C ILE A 424 0.48 -0.15 5.29
N TRP A 425 0.95 0.86 4.55
CA TRP A 425 0.80 0.87 3.10
C TRP A 425 1.57 -0.25 2.39
N LEU A 426 2.84 -0.46 2.76
CA LEU A 426 3.63 -1.56 2.19
C LEU A 426 3.01 -2.92 2.50
N ALA A 427 2.51 -3.12 3.73
CA ALA A 427 1.81 -4.34 4.13
C ALA A 427 0.54 -4.56 3.31
N HIS A 428 -0.28 -3.52 3.12
CA HIS A 428 -1.46 -3.56 2.25
C HIS A 428 -1.11 -3.99 0.82
N LEU A 429 -0.09 -3.39 0.21
CA LEU A 429 0.38 -3.76 -1.13
C LEU A 429 0.88 -5.21 -1.18
N LYS A 430 1.58 -5.66 -0.14
CA LYS A 430 2.07 -7.04 -0.01
C LYS A 430 0.94 -8.05 0.13
N TYR A 431 -0.02 -7.83 1.01
CA TYR A 431 -1.17 -8.72 1.17
C TYR A 431 -2.00 -8.77 -0.10
N THR A 432 -2.21 -7.63 -0.75
CA THR A 432 -2.93 -7.55 -2.03
C THR A 432 -2.18 -8.31 -3.14
N ALA A 433 -0.86 -8.17 -3.26
CA ALA A 433 -0.06 -8.90 -4.24
C ALA A 433 -0.16 -10.42 -4.04
N ILE A 434 0.04 -10.88 -2.81
CA ILE A 434 0.00 -12.31 -2.47
C ILE A 434 -1.41 -12.88 -2.63
N ALA A 435 -2.45 -12.14 -2.22
CA ALA A 435 -3.84 -12.49 -2.45
C ALA A 435 -4.17 -12.59 -3.96
N SER A 436 -3.49 -11.80 -4.78
CA SER A 436 -3.61 -11.78 -6.24
C SER A 436 -2.69 -12.79 -6.94
N GLY A 437 -1.97 -13.64 -6.21
CA GLY A 437 -1.09 -14.69 -6.77
C GLY A 437 0.31 -14.22 -7.19
N TYR A 438 0.71 -13.02 -6.75
CA TYR A 438 2.03 -12.44 -6.99
C TYR A 438 2.90 -12.39 -5.72
N ASP A 439 4.20 -12.38 -5.90
CA ASP A 439 5.17 -11.87 -4.93
C ASP A 439 5.49 -10.40 -5.26
N ILE A 440 5.91 -9.61 -4.27
CA ILE A 440 6.16 -8.17 -4.44
C ILE A 440 7.51 -7.75 -3.86
N ASN A 441 8.21 -6.85 -4.54
CA ASN A 441 9.38 -6.15 -4.00
C ASN A 441 9.21 -4.65 -4.12
N PHE A 442 9.75 -3.94 -3.14
CA PHE A 442 9.76 -2.48 -3.10
C PHE A 442 11.18 -1.94 -3.31
N ARG A 443 11.27 -0.78 -3.95
CA ARG A 443 12.50 -0.02 -4.16
C ARG A 443 12.19 1.48 -4.04
N SER A 444 12.90 2.15 -3.15
CA SER A 444 12.79 3.61 -3.02
C SER A 444 13.90 4.28 -3.85
N GLU A 445 13.52 5.32 -4.58
CA GLU A 445 14.40 5.99 -5.53
C GLU A 445 14.22 7.51 -5.47
N VAL A 446 15.30 8.25 -5.68
CA VAL A 446 15.25 9.70 -5.89
C VAL A 446 15.89 10.02 -7.23
N PHE A 447 15.18 10.79 -8.04
CA PHE A 447 15.72 11.37 -9.25
C PHE A 447 16.07 12.82 -8.94
N ASN A 448 17.35 13.16 -9.11
CA ASN A 448 17.89 14.48 -8.91
C ASN A 448 18.58 14.93 -10.19
N TYR A 449 18.33 16.19 -10.58
CA TYR A 449 19.06 16.84 -11.65
C TYR A 449 19.99 17.88 -11.06
N ASP A 450 21.30 17.66 -11.22
CA ASP A 450 22.30 18.64 -10.84
C ASP A 450 22.44 19.66 -11.98
N SER A 451 21.92 20.87 -11.76
CA SER A 451 21.96 21.95 -12.74
C SER A 451 23.37 22.45 -13.05
N VAL A 452 24.35 22.23 -12.17
CA VAL A 452 25.74 22.68 -12.35
C VAL A 452 26.49 21.73 -13.27
N THR A 453 26.43 20.43 -12.99
CA THR A 453 27.12 19.42 -13.78
C THR A 453 26.31 18.92 -14.97
N GLN A 454 25.02 19.28 -15.04
CA GLN A 454 24.03 18.75 -15.99
C GLN A 454 23.90 17.21 -15.93
N ILE A 455 24.31 16.60 -14.82
CA ILE A 455 24.20 15.16 -14.58
C ILE A 455 22.89 14.86 -13.87
N ARG A 456 22.21 13.82 -14.32
CA ARG A 456 21.05 13.23 -13.64
C ARG A 456 21.51 12.09 -12.75
N TYR A 457 21.20 12.19 -11.47
CA TYR A 457 21.46 11.17 -10.49
C TYR A 457 20.17 10.43 -10.16
N ARG A 458 20.14 9.13 -10.43
CA ARG A 458 19.17 8.20 -9.88
C ARG A 458 19.76 7.58 -8.62
N LEU A 459 19.31 8.06 -7.47
CA LEU A 459 19.73 7.56 -6.16
C LEU A 459 18.83 6.40 -5.77
N VAL A 460 19.39 5.21 -5.65
CA VAL A 460 18.72 4.00 -5.20
C VAL A 460 19.02 3.81 -3.73
N VAL A 461 17.98 3.76 -2.91
CA VAL A 461 18.13 3.56 -1.47
C VAL A 461 18.39 2.10 -1.20
N LEU A 462 19.57 1.79 -0.66
CA LEU A 462 19.89 0.45 -0.19
C LEU A 462 19.16 0.20 1.12
N ASN A 463 18.23 -0.76 1.07
CA ASN A 463 17.59 -1.34 2.24
C ASN A 463 18.30 -2.65 2.61
N ASN A 464 18.22 -3.07 3.87
CA ASN A 464 18.85 -4.30 4.34
C ASN A 464 18.28 -5.59 3.70
N ASP A 465 17.17 -5.49 2.96
CA ASP A 465 16.36 -6.64 2.54
C ASP A 465 16.75 -7.26 1.18
N HIS A 466 17.87 -6.84 0.59
CA HIS A 466 18.39 -7.39 -0.67
C HIS A 466 17.38 -7.44 -1.83
N THR A 467 16.31 -6.63 -1.79
CA THR A 467 15.13 -6.75 -2.68
C THR A 467 15.41 -6.54 -4.17
N THR A 468 16.55 -5.94 -4.51
CA THR A 468 16.96 -5.64 -5.89
C THR A 468 18.03 -6.60 -6.46
N ASN A 469 18.49 -7.56 -5.66
CA ASN A 469 19.67 -8.40 -5.93
C ASN A 469 20.88 -7.56 -6.40
N LEU A 470 21.29 -6.60 -5.57
CA LEU A 470 22.44 -5.74 -5.81
C LEU A 470 23.72 -6.58 -5.95
N THR A 471 24.39 -6.44 -7.10
CA THR A 471 25.69 -7.06 -7.35
C THR A 471 26.78 -5.99 -7.38
N ILE A 472 27.73 -6.09 -6.45
CA ILE A 472 28.96 -5.29 -6.45
C ILE A 472 29.96 -6.00 -7.38
N LEU A 473 30.30 -5.34 -8.48
CA LEU A 473 31.03 -5.92 -9.62
C LEU A 473 32.52 -6.12 -9.35
N ASN A 474 33.09 -5.30 -8.47
CA ASN A 474 34.52 -5.22 -8.19
C ASN A 474 34.85 -5.55 -6.73
N LYS A 475 34.12 -6.49 -6.11
CA LYS A 475 34.42 -6.98 -4.74
C LYS A 475 35.87 -7.45 -4.58
N ASN A 476 36.40 -8.11 -5.61
CA ASN A 476 37.79 -8.57 -5.66
C ASN A 476 38.82 -7.44 -5.71
N GLN A 477 38.40 -6.19 -5.94
CA GLN A 477 39.25 -4.99 -5.94
C GLN A 477 39.06 -4.14 -4.68
N GLY A 478 38.43 -4.70 -3.62
CA GLY A 478 38.19 -4.03 -2.35
C GLY A 478 36.84 -3.30 -2.26
N ALA A 479 35.96 -3.43 -3.26
CA ALA A 479 34.64 -2.83 -3.20
C ALA A 479 33.72 -3.51 -2.18
N ARG A 480 32.90 -2.72 -1.50
CA ARG A 480 32.00 -3.18 -0.43
C ARG A 480 30.70 -2.39 -0.39
N SER A 481 29.73 -2.86 0.39
CA SER A 481 28.50 -2.10 0.65
C SER A 481 28.84 -0.73 1.26
N PRO A 482 28.14 0.34 0.83
CA PRO A 482 28.44 1.70 1.24
C PRO A 482 27.93 1.99 2.65
N SER A 483 28.74 2.70 3.42
CA SER A 483 28.39 3.27 4.73
C SER A 483 27.80 4.68 4.56
N LYS A 484 27.64 5.43 5.66
CA LYS A 484 27.22 6.84 5.62
C LYS A 484 28.28 7.68 4.89
N GLY A 485 27.87 8.51 3.92
CA GLY A 485 28.75 9.38 3.12
C GLY A 485 29.43 8.67 1.93
N GLU A 486 29.05 7.42 1.67
CA GLU A 486 29.63 6.59 0.62
C GLU A 486 28.57 6.15 -0.39
N ALA A 487 28.99 5.86 -1.61
CA ALA A 487 28.11 5.40 -2.67
C ALA A 487 28.76 4.27 -3.49
N LEU A 488 27.92 3.36 -3.97
CA LEU A 488 28.25 2.54 -5.13
C LEU A 488 27.73 3.25 -6.38
N ILE A 489 28.40 3.11 -7.52
CA ILE A 489 28.02 3.77 -8.76
C ILE A 489 27.89 2.78 -9.92
N SER A 490 27.00 3.08 -10.87
CA SER A 490 26.90 2.32 -12.12
C SER A 490 28.23 2.29 -12.87
N GLU A 491 28.66 1.11 -13.28
CA GLU A 491 29.94 0.89 -13.98
C GLU A 491 30.03 1.70 -15.30
N GLN A 492 28.92 1.84 -16.03
CA GLN A 492 28.89 2.58 -17.30
C GLN A 492 29.30 4.04 -17.11
N PHE A 493 28.69 4.71 -16.13
CA PHE A 493 29.01 6.10 -15.79
C PHE A 493 30.43 6.25 -15.22
N ALA A 494 30.86 5.31 -14.37
CA ALA A 494 32.21 5.32 -13.81
C ALA A 494 33.28 5.24 -14.90
N ARG A 495 33.07 4.41 -15.92
CA ARG A 495 33.98 4.27 -17.06
C ARG A 495 33.99 5.52 -17.95
N SER A 496 32.83 6.11 -18.23
CA SER A 496 32.78 7.32 -19.08
C SER A 496 33.43 8.54 -18.43
N HIS A 497 33.47 8.58 -17.09
CA HIS A 497 34.07 9.68 -16.31
C HIS A 497 35.41 9.32 -15.66
N ASN A 498 35.99 8.16 -15.99
CA ASN A 498 37.27 7.68 -15.45
C ASN A 498 37.34 7.65 -13.91
N LEU A 499 36.23 7.32 -13.25
CA LEU A 499 36.14 7.29 -11.79
C LEU A 499 36.88 6.09 -11.20
N LYS A 500 37.60 6.32 -10.09
CA LYS A 500 38.33 5.29 -9.35
C LYS A 500 37.70 5.00 -7.99
N LEU A 501 38.00 3.83 -7.43
CA LEU A 501 37.67 3.51 -6.03
C LEU A 501 38.36 4.51 -5.08
N GLY A 502 37.62 4.97 -4.07
CA GLY A 502 38.06 5.98 -3.11
C GLY A 502 37.97 7.43 -3.63
N GLN A 503 37.63 7.63 -4.91
CA GLN A 503 37.46 8.97 -5.45
C GLN A 503 36.18 9.61 -4.89
N GLN A 504 36.24 10.91 -4.64
CA GLN A 504 35.11 11.68 -4.21
C GLN A 504 34.40 12.32 -5.41
N ILE A 505 33.07 12.30 -5.38
CA ILE A 505 32.21 13.02 -6.32
C ILE A 505 31.33 13.99 -5.56
N ILE A 506 30.92 15.07 -6.21
CA ILE A 506 29.95 16.01 -5.67
C ILE A 506 28.59 15.67 -6.28
N VAL A 507 27.62 15.42 -5.42
CA VAL A 507 26.23 15.18 -5.80
C VAL A 507 25.38 16.18 -5.05
N ASP A 508 24.75 17.08 -5.79
CA ASP A 508 23.87 18.13 -5.26
C ASP A 508 24.51 19.01 -4.15
N GLY A 509 25.83 19.23 -4.25
CA GLY A 509 26.63 20.00 -3.29
C GLY A 509 27.18 19.18 -2.12
N SER A 510 26.83 17.91 -2.01
CA SER A 510 27.35 17.00 -0.99
C SER A 510 28.46 16.12 -1.55
N LEU A 511 29.50 15.87 -0.73
CA LEU A 511 30.66 15.07 -1.09
C LEU A 511 30.40 13.59 -0.77
N LEU A 512 30.50 12.73 -1.79
CA LEU A 512 30.34 11.27 -1.66
C LEU A 512 31.62 10.54 -2.05
N THR A 513 32.00 9.53 -1.27
CA THR A 513 33.14 8.66 -1.62
C THR A 513 32.66 7.42 -2.39
N ILE A 514 33.23 7.15 -3.56
CA ILE A 514 32.91 5.97 -4.36
C ILE A 514 33.62 4.74 -3.80
N VAL A 515 32.87 3.79 -3.27
CA VAL A 515 33.40 2.57 -2.64
C VAL A 515 33.22 1.31 -3.47
N GLY A 516 32.62 1.42 -4.66
CA GLY A 516 32.41 0.28 -5.53
C GLY A 516 31.61 0.59 -6.79
N PHE A 517 31.68 -0.33 -7.74
CA PHE A 517 30.83 -0.34 -8.92
C PHE A 517 29.76 -1.40 -8.74
N ALA A 518 28.52 -1.01 -8.96
CA ALA A 518 27.40 -1.91 -8.73
C ALA A 518 26.33 -1.77 -9.80
N THR A 519 25.54 -2.82 -9.87
CA THR A 519 24.35 -2.90 -10.69
C THR A 519 23.35 -3.81 -9.98
N ASP A 520 22.08 -3.61 -10.25
CA ASP A 520 21.02 -4.45 -9.71
C ASP A 520 20.08 -4.86 -10.83
N THR A 521 19.24 -5.85 -10.53
CA THR A 521 18.35 -6.47 -11.52
C THR A 521 17.40 -5.44 -12.14
N TYR A 522 16.85 -4.54 -11.32
CA TYR A 522 15.86 -3.55 -11.74
C TYR A 522 16.47 -2.38 -12.51
N SER A 523 17.79 -2.19 -12.46
CA SER A 523 18.48 -1.18 -13.27
C SER A 523 18.68 -1.59 -14.72
N PHE A 524 18.48 -2.87 -15.07
CA PHE A 524 18.47 -3.34 -16.46
C PHE A 524 17.12 -3.13 -17.14
N PHE A 525 16.05 -2.99 -16.36
CA PHE A 525 14.75 -2.67 -16.92
C PHE A 525 14.69 -1.16 -17.13
N PRO A 526 14.17 -0.70 -18.27
CA PRO A 526 13.94 0.71 -18.51
C PRO A 526 12.76 1.16 -17.63
N THR A 527 12.96 1.23 -16.33
CA THR A 527 12.31 2.27 -15.54
C THR A 527 13.04 3.54 -15.94
N THR A 528 12.68 4.04 -17.12
CA THR A 528 13.14 5.33 -17.60
C THR A 528 12.91 6.34 -16.50
N ASP A 529 13.80 7.32 -16.39
CA ASP A 529 13.44 8.56 -15.69
C ASP A 529 12.02 8.92 -16.19
N PRO A 530 11.00 9.02 -15.32
CA PRO A 530 9.63 9.31 -15.76
C PRO A 530 9.58 10.59 -16.62
N ASP A 531 10.55 11.48 -16.44
CA ASP A 531 10.71 12.70 -17.22
C ASP A 531 11.58 12.51 -18.48
N PHE A 532 12.39 11.44 -18.61
CA PHE A 532 13.31 11.20 -19.73
C PHE A 532 13.44 9.72 -20.15
N PRO A 533 12.90 9.32 -21.33
CA PRO A 533 12.78 7.92 -21.75
C PRO A 533 14.07 7.24 -22.29
N ILE A 534 15.23 7.91 -22.31
CA ILE A 534 16.44 7.35 -22.95
C ILE A 534 17.64 7.41 -21.98
N PRO A 535 18.24 6.27 -21.58
CA PRO A 535 19.44 6.26 -20.77
C PRO A 535 20.64 6.81 -21.56
N GLN A 536 21.28 7.84 -21.01
CA GLN A 536 22.50 8.43 -21.57
C GLN A 536 23.66 8.21 -20.60
N SER A 537 24.61 7.33 -20.94
CA SER A 537 25.70 6.94 -20.03
C SER A 537 26.62 8.09 -19.61
N GLN A 538 26.67 9.17 -20.40
CA GLN A 538 27.44 10.39 -20.06
C GLN A 538 26.67 11.35 -19.16
N LEU A 539 25.34 11.33 -19.18
CA LEU A 539 24.49 12.33 -18.50
C LEU A 539 23.60 11.73 -17.42
N GLY A 540 23.62 10.40 -17.23
CA GLY A 540 22.86 9.68 -16.22
C GLY A 540 23.75 8.75 -15.39
N ALA A 541 23.73 8.95 -14.08
CA ALA A 541 24.41 8.11 -13.09
C ALA A 541 23.38 7.40 -12.20
N ILE A 542 23.59 6.11 -11.94
CA ILE A 542 22.86 5.40 -10.87
C ILE A 542 23.81 5.30 -9.67
N LEU A 543 23.37 5.82 -8.53
CA LEU A 543 24.10 5.74 -7.27
C LEU A 543 23.30 4.88 -6.30
N TYR A 544 23.95 3.93 -5.66
CA TYR A 544 23.36 3.14 -4.58
C TYR A 544 23.92 3.65 -3.27
N VAL A 545 23.03 4.15 -2.41
CA VAL A 545 23.39 4.87 -1.19
C VAL A 545 22.62 4.33 0.00
N SER A 546 23.22 4.42 1.18
CA SER A 546 22.51 4.18 2.44
C SER A 546 21.48 5.29 2.69
N ARG A 547 20.39 4.97 3.42
CA ARG A 547 19.36 5.96 3.78
C ARG A 547 19.93 7.16 4.55
N SER A 548 20.93 6.93 5.41
CA SER A 548 21.63 7.99 6.14
C SER A 548 22.39 8.94 5.20
N THR A 549 23.02 8.41 4.15
CA THR A 549 23.65 9.22 3.10
C THR A 549 22.61 10.02 2.33
N LEU A 550 21.49 9.40 1.95
CA LEU A 550 20.40 10.11 1.27
C LEU A 550 19.85 11.26 2.13
N LYS A 551 19.70 11.05 3.45
CA LYS A 551 19.28 12.11 4.37
C LYS A 551 20.24 13.29 4.35
N ASP A 552 21.54 13.05 4.32
CA ASP A 552 22.53 14.12 4.24
C ASP A 552 22.48 14.83 2.88
N LEU A 553 22.36 14.07 1.77
CA LEU A 553 22.21 14.62 0.42
C LEU A 553 21.00 15.56 0.31
N LEU A 554 19.85 15.13 0.84
CA LEU A 554 18.61 15.89 0.82
C LEU A 554 18.54 16.98 1.90
N GLY A 555 19.32 16.85 2.98
CA GLY A 555 19.33 17.78 4.12
C GLY A 555 20.37 18.90 4.00
N ALA A 556 21.42 18.72 3.19
CA ALA A 556 22.42 19.75 2.87
C ALA A 556 21.87 20.91 2.02
N THR A 557 20.58 20.89 1.70
CA THR A 557 19.90 21.92 0.92
C THR A 557 19.63 23.16 1.79
N SER A 558 20.43 24.20 1.62
CA SER A 558 20.06 25.55 2.02
C SER A 558 18.81 26.00 1.24
N GLN A 559 17.92 26.73 1.90
CA GLN A 559 16.63 27.25 1.40
C GLN A 559 16.71 28.16 0.15
N SER A 560 17.87 28.30 -0.50
CA SER A 560 18.11 29.28 -1.57
C SER A 560 18.08 28.72 -3.01
N ASN A 561 17.97 27.41 -3.23
CA ASN A 561 18.04 26.85 -4.59
C ASN A 561 16.66 26.51 -5.16
N THR A 562 16.01 27.52 -5.74
CA THR A 562 14.73 27.46 -6.46
C THR A 562 14.73 26.58 -7.73
N ASN A 563 15.87 26.02 -8.14
CA ASN A 563 16.02 25.25 -9.39
C ASN A 563 16.21 23.74 -9.22
N ARG A 564 16.14 23.20 -7.99
CA ARG A 564 16.34 21.76 -7.74
C ARG A 564 15.00 21.03 -7.75
N ILE A 565 14.78 20.22 -8.79
CA ILE A 565 13.64 19.31 -8.88
C ILE A 565 14.14 17.91 -8.48
N SER A 566 14.13 17.61 -7.17
CA SER A 566 14.26 16.22 -6.71
C SER A 566 12.87 15.59 -6.65
N LYS A 567 12.72 14.41 -7.26
CA LYS A 567 11.46 13.65 -7.19
C LYS A 567 11.73 12.30 -6.52
N GLY A 568 10.95 12.00 -5.48
CA GLY A 568 11.00 10.73 -4.79
C GLY A 568 9.99 9.74 -5.36
N TYR A 569 10.36 8.46 -5.45
CA TYR A 569 9.47 7.40 -5.91
C TYR A 569 9.61 6.16 -5.04
N LEU A 570 8.49 5.48 -4.83
CA LEU A 570 8.43 4.09 -4.40
C LEU A 570 8.00 3.24 -5.60
N SER A 571 8.94 2.46 -6.11
CA SER A 571 8.72 1.48 -7.17
C SER A 571 8.36 0.13 -6.54
N PHE A 572 7.41 -0.58 -7.14
CA PHE A 572 7.13 -1.97 -6.80
C PHE A 572 7.17 -2.88 -8.01
N PHE A 573 7.58 -4.13 -7.79
CA PHE A 573 7.82 -5.13 -8.83
C PHE A 573 7.10 -6.42 -8.44
N LEU A 574 6.17 -6.87 -9.28
CA LEU A 574 5.36 -8.07 -9.05
C LEU A 574 5.93 -9.26 -9.84
N ARG A 575 6.05 -10.41 -9.17
CA ARG A 575 6.47 -11.68 -9.78
C ARG A 575 5.37 -12.71 -9.65
N LYS A 576 4.97 -13.33 -10.74
CA LYS A 576 3.90 -14.32 -10.78
C LYS A 576 4.35 -15.58 -10.02
N LYS A 577 3.61 -15.91 -8.96
CA LYS A 577 3.86 -17.11 -8.14
C LYS A 577 2.84 -18.21 -8.42
N GLN A 578 1.62 -17.83 -8.79
CA GLN A 578 0.54 -18.76 -9.06
C GLN A 578 0.06 -18.66 -10.51
N ALA A 579 -0.38 -19.77 -11.11
CA ALA A 579 -0.84 -19.80 -12.50
C ALA A 579 -2.04 -18.86 -12.76
N ASN A 580 -2.94 -18.75 -11.77
CA ASN A 580 -4.15 -17.93 -11.76
C ASN A 580 -3.95 -16.51 -11.19
N ALA A 581 -2.71 -16.01 -11.16
CA ALA A 581 -2.44 -14.65 -10.69
C ALA A 581 -3.23 -13.59 -11.49
N SER A 582 -3.78 -12.59 -10.81
CA SER A 582 -4.70 -11.60 -11.38
C SER A 582 -4.18 -10.18 -11.16
N ILE A 583 -3.62 -9.58 -12.22
CA ILE A 583 -3.15 -8.18 -12.17
C ILE A 583 -4.33 -7.21 -12.00
N ASP A 584 -5.50 -7.55 -12.53
CA ASP A 584 -6.72 -6.75 -12.37
C ASP A 584 -7.14 -6.66 -10.91
N MET A 585 -7.02 -7.78 -10.17
CA MET A 585 -7.25 -7.79 -8.73
C MET A 585 -6.26 -6.87 -8.02
N PHE A 586 -4.96 -7.02 -8.30
CA PHE A 586 -3.95 -6.17 -7.67
C PHE A 586 -4.22 -4.69 -7.96
N ASN A 587 -4.50 -4.34 -9.22
CA ASN A 587 -4.72 -2.96 -9.64
C ASN A 587 -5.99 -2.31 -9.07
N ALA A 588 -7.02 -3.12 -8.78
CA ALA A 588 -8.26 -2.69 -8.16
C ALA A 588 -8.09 -2.43 -6.66
N TYR A 589 -7.18 -3.14 -5.99
CA TYR A 589 -7.00 -3.07 -4.53
C TYR A 589 -5.75 -2.28 -4.11
N GLN A 590 -4.79 -2.00 -4.99
CA GLN A 590 -3.47 -1.42 -4.64
C GLN A 590 -3.50 -0.10 -3.84
N LEU A 591 -4.55 0.71 -4.00
CA LEU A 591 -4.66 2.04 -3.40
C LEU A 591 -6.14 2.36 -3.19
N ASN A 592 -6.42 3.14 -2.15
CA ASN A 592 -7.76 3.67 -1.91
C ASN A 592 -7.75 5.18 -2.14
N ASP A 593 -7.91 5.55 -3.42
CA ASP A 593 -8.48 6.84 -3.79
C ASP A 593 -9.91 6.64 -4.28
N VAL A 594 -10.69 7.71 -4.39
CA VAL A 594 -12.10 7.68 -4.80
C VAL A 594 -12.28 6.93 -6.13
N SER A 595 -11.34 7.07 -7.07
CA SER A 595 -11.39 6.41 -8.37
C SER A 595 -11.12 4.90 -8.29
N LYS A 596 -10.24 4.49 -7.37
CA LYS A 596 -9.89 3.09 -7.10
C LYS A 596 -10.91 2.36 -6.25
N LEU A 597 -11.63 3.06 -5.38
CA LEU A 597 -12.77 2.48 -4.67
C LEU A 597 -13.85 1.95 -5.64
N TYR A 598 -14.11 2.67 -6.74
CA TYR A 598 -15.00 2.16 -7.79
C TYR A 598 -14.44 0.90 -8.46
N ASP A 599 -13.16 0.90 -8.84
CA ASP A 599 -12.51 -0.25 -9.49
C ASP A 599 -12.53 -1.49 -8.55
N PHE A 600 -12.30 -1.31 -7.25
CA PHE A 600 -12.44 -2.31 -6.21
C PHE A 600 -13.86 -2.91 -6.17
N ILE A 601 -14.89 -2.07 -6.02
CA ILE A 601 -16.28 -2.53 -5.91
C ILE A 601 -16.71 -3.22 -7.20
N LYS A 602 -16.36 -2.65 -8.35
CA LYS A 602 -16.66 -3.25 -9.65
C LYS A 602 -16.00 -4.62 -9.79
N TYR A 603 -14.72 -4.74 -9.47
CA TYR A 603 -14.02 -6.03 -9.51
C TYR A 603 -14.71 -7.05 -8.62
N GLN A 604 -15.09 -6.67 -7.40
CA GLN A 604 -15.84 -7.52 -6.48
C GLN A 604 -17.16 -8.00 -7.07
N LYS A 605 -17.93 -7.12 -7.72
CA LYS A 605 -19.18 -7.47 -8.41
C LYS A 605 -18.96 -8.37 -9.63
N ASP A 606 -17.92 -8.14 -10.42
CA ASP A 606 -17.62 -8.91 -11.63
C ASP A 606 -17.16 -10.34 -11.32
N GLN A 607 -16.39 -10.54 -10.23
CA GLN A 607 -15.99 -11.88 -9.79
C GLN A 607 -17.19 -12.77 -9.50
N LYS A 608 -18.27 -12.21 -8.96
CA LYS A 608 -19.51 -12.93 -8.63
C LYS A 608 -20.26 -13.45 -9.86
N ILE A 609 -20.30 -12.68 -10.96
CA ILE A 609 -20.98 -13.12 -12.19
C ILE A 609 -20.33 -14.39 -12.73
N LYS A 610 -19.01 -14.54 -12.59
CA LYS A 610 -18.30 -15.75 -13.00
C LYS A 610 -18.65 -16.98 -12.16
N PHE A 611 -18.89 -16.83 -10.85
CA PHE A 611 -19.24 -17.94 -9.95
C PHE A 611 -20.72 -18.36 -9.96
N ILE A 612 -21.61 -17.57 -10.60
CA ILE A 612 -23.03 -17.97 -10.79
C ILE A 612 -23.20 -18.74 -12.10
N VAL A 613 -22.23 -18.66 -13.01
CA VAL A 613 -22.26 -19.26 -14.35
C VAL A 613 -21.41 -20.54 -14.45
N GLU A 614 -20.57 -20.82 -13.44
CA GLU A 614 -19.90 -22.11 -13.20
C GLU A 614 -20.63 -22.91 -12.12
#